data_AF-A0A6U6P363-F1
#
_entry.id   AF-A0A6U6P363-F1
#
_cell.length_a   1.000
_cell.length_b   1.000
_cell.length_c   1.000
_cell.angle_alpha   90.00
_cell.angle_beta   90.00
_cell.angle_gamma   90.00
#
_symmetry.space_group_name_H-M   'P 1'
#
loop_
_entity.id
_entity.type
_entity.pdbx_description
1 polymer ?
#
loop_
_entity_poly.entity_id
_entity_poly.type
_entity_poly.pdbx_seq_one_letter_code
_entity_poly.pdbx_strand_id
1 'polypeptide(L)'
;DLLAPLAFLPSLALGIIVVVPVFAALYFWRTLLACRLPNFHFSVVALPGFLTGMFWGMGNFNAMFATVYLGQTIGYPLTQCCLILNGLWGILYYKEIKGAQPIGLFVLASLVIIAGAALDGLYG
;
A
#
# COMPACT_ATOMS: atom_id res chain seq x y z
N ASP A 1 6.84 -22.09 -11.10
CA ASP A 1 5.81 -21.64 -12.06
C ASP A 1 5.53 -20.15 -11.98
N LEU A 2 5.86 -19.40 -13.03
CA LEU A 2 5.66 -17.95 -13.13
C LEU A 2 4.17 -17.53 -13.14
N LEU A 3 3.25 -18.49 -13.28
CA LEU A 3 1.79 -18.27 -13.32
C LEU A 3 1.15 -18.16 -11.94
N ALA A 4 1.80 -18.65 -10.88
CA ALA A 4 1.25 -18.63 -9.52
C ALA A 4 1.00 -17.21 -8.98
N PRO A 5 1.88 -16.20 -9.18
CA PRO A 5 1.60 -14.81 -8.83
C PRO A 5 0.44 -14.22 -9.65
N LEU A 6 0.29 -14.64 -10.93
CA LEU A 6 -0.80 -14.16 -11.79
C LEU A 6 -2.17 -14.66 -11.32
N ALA A 7 -2.24 -15.78 -10.61
CA ALA A 7 -3.48 -16.30 -10.02
C ALA A 7 -4.06 -15.37 -8.93
N PHE A 8 -3.26 -14.47 -8.35
CA PHE A 8 -3.71 -13.46 -7.39
C PHE A 8 -4.18 -12.16 -8.06
N LEU A 9 -3.90 -11.95 -9.35
CA LEU A 9 -4.37 -10.76 -10.07
C LEU A 9 -5.91 -10.67 -10.18
N PRO A 10 -6.65 -11.77 -10.45
CA PRO A 10 -8.11 -11.72 -10.48
C PRO A 10 -8.72 -11.27 -9.17
N SER A 11 -8.24 -11.77 -8.02
CA SER A 11 -8.77 -11.36 -6.71
C SER A 11 -8.45 -9.90 -6.39
N LEU A 12 -7.24 -9.44 -6.72
CA LEU A 12 -6.85 -8.03 -6.61
C LEU A 12 -7.73 -7.13 -7.51
N ALA A 13 -7.94 -7.53 -8.76
CA ALA A 13 -8.76 -6.80 -9.72
C ALA A 13 -10.23 -6.72 -9.27
N LEU A 14 -10.79 -7.82 -8.75
CA LEU A 14 -12.14 -7.82 -8.17
C LEU A 14 -12.25 -6.86 -6.99
N GLY A 15 -11.24 -6.82 -6.10
CA GLY A 15 -11.17 -5.85 -5.03
C GLY A 15 -11.24 -4.41 -5.53
N ILE A 16 -10.44 -4.08 -6.56
CA ILE A 16 -10.44 -2.75 -7.17
C ILE A 16 -11.81 -2.43 -7.80
N ILE A 17 -12.40 -3.37 -8.54
CA ILE A 17 -13.69 -3.20 -9.21
C ILE A 17 -14.83 -2.97 -8.20
N VAL A 18 -14.77 -3.56 -7.02
CA VAL A 18 -15.80 -3.34 -5.98
C VAL A 18 -15.54 -2.06 -5.20
N VAL A 19 -14.30 -1.82 -4.79
CA VAL A 19 -13.95 -0.72 -3.89
C VAL A 19 -14.04 0.64 -4.59
N VAL A 20 -13.53 0.76 -5.82
CA VAL A 20 -13.51 2.03 -6.56
C VAL A 20 -14.91 2.64 -6.75
N PRO A 21 -15.93 1.92 -7.25
CA PRO A 21 -17.27 2.49 -7.42
C PRO A 21 -17.94 2.79 -6.08
N VAL A 22 -17.67 2.02 -5.03
CA VAL A 22 -18.19 2.32 -3.68
C VAL A 22 -17.63 3.64 -3.16
N PHE A 23 -16.31 3.85 -3.25
CA PHE A 23 -15.70 5.12 -2.86
C PHE A 23 -16.17 6.28 -3.72
N ALA A 24 -16.31 6.07 -5.04
CA ALA A 24 -16.87 7.07 -5.93
C ALA A 24 -18.31 7.42 -5.53
N ALA A 25 -19.17 6.42 -5.30
CA ALA A 25 -20.55 6.62 -4.88
C ALA A 25 -20.65 7.37 -3.55
N LEU A 26 -19.81 7.04 -2.57
CA LEU A 26 -19.75 7.76 -1.29
C LEU A 26 -19.29 9.21 -1.45
N TYR A 27 -18.30 9.45 -2.31
CA TYR A 27 -17.84 10.80 -2.64
C TYR A 27 -18.97 11.61 -3.30
N PHE A 28 -19.58 11.08 -4.36
CA PHE A 28 -20.70 11.72 -5.06
C PHE A 28 -21.88 11.99 -4.13
N TRP A 29 -22.29 11.00 -3.34
CA TRP A 29 -23.35 11.13 -2.34
C TRP A 29 -23.07 12.28 -1.36
N ARG A 30 -21.85 12.36 -0.80
CA ARG A 30 -21.45 13.45 0.10
C ARG A 30 -21.42 14.82 -0.58
N THR A 31 -20.93 14.91 -1.82
CA THR A 31 -20.91 16.17 -2.56
C THR A 31 -22.31 16.64 -2.98
N LEU A 32 -23.22 15.71 -3.30
CA LEU A 32 -24.61 16.01 -3.64
C LEU A 32 -25.38 16.50 -2.41
N LEU A 33 -25.19 15.86 -1.24
CA LEU A 33 -25.74 16.33 0.04
C LEU A 33 -25.21 17.73 0.42
N ALA A 34 -24.00 18.08 0.00
CA ALA A 34 -23.39 19.38 0.26
C ALA A 34 -23.75 20.45 -0.81
N CYS A 35 -24.59 20.13 -1.81
CA CYS A 35 -24.94 21.01 -2.92
C CYS A 35 -23.71 21.62 -3.63
N ARG A 36 -22.61 20.87 -3.74
CA ARG A 36 -21.39 21.30 -4.45
C ARG A 36 -21.17 20.45 -5.68
N LEU A 37 -20.91 21.10 -6.82
CA LEU A 37 -20.51 20.40 -8.04
C LEU A 37 -19.10 19.80 -7.85
N PRO A 38 -18.89 18.51 -8.17
CA PRO A 38 -17.57 17.91 -8.14
C PRO A 38 -16.66 18.58 -9.19
N ASN A 39 -15.56 19.18 -8.73
CA ASN A 39 -14.58 19.82 -9.61
C ASN A 39 -13.60 18.77 -10.12
N PHE A 40 -13.67 18.46 -11.41
CA PHE A 40 -12.78 17.49 -12.05
C PHE A 40 -11.55 18.18 -12.62
N HIS A 41 -10.42 18.10 -11.92
CA HIS A 41 -9.14 18.62 -12.42
C HIS A 41 -8.37 17.57 -13.26
N PHE A 42 -9.03 16.94 -14.24
CA PHE A 42 -8.49 15.78 -14.98
C PHE A 42 -7.08 15.99 -15.55
N SER A 43 -6.77 17.16 -16.11
CA SER A 43 -5.47 17.40 -16.77
C SER A 43 -4.28 17.41 -15.80
N VAL A 44 -4.50 17.73 -14.52
CA VAL A 44 -3.39 17.82 -13.54
C VAL A 44 -3.18 16.50 -12.81
N VAL A 45 -4.26 15.74 -12.55
CA VAL A 45 -4.19 14.46 -11.82
C VAL A 45 -3.98 13.25 -12.71
N ALA A 46 -4.29 13.30 -14.01
CA ALA A 46 -4.21 12.13 -14.88
C ALA A 46 -2.78 11.56 -14.95
N LEU A 47 -1.78 12.40 -15.20
CA LEU A 47 -0.39 11.96 -15.33
C LEU A 47 0.22 11.44 -14.01
N PRO A 48 0.22 12.19 -12.90
CA PRO A 48 0.77 11.69 -11.64
C PRO A 48 -0.05 10.53 -11.06
N GLY A 49 -1.36 10.52 -11.26
CA GLY A 49 -2.23 9.42 -10.84
C GLY A 49 -1.92 8.12 -11.60
N PHE A 50 -1.72 8.21 -12.92
CA PHE A 50 -1.34 7.07 -13.74
C PHE A 50 0.03 6.51 -13.36
N LEU A 51 1.04 7.38 -13.21
CA LEU A 51 2.37 6.97 -12.76
C LEU A 51 2.33 6.31 -11.37
N THR A 52 1.58 6.89 -10.43
CA THR A 52 1.42 6.32 -9.09
C THR A 52 0.76 4.94 -9.15
N GLY A 53 -0.27 4.77 -9.97
CA GLY A 53 -0.92 3.47 -10.18
C GLY A 53 0.02 2.43 -10.80
N MET A 54 0.86 2.83 -11.76
CA MET A 54 1.88 1.96 -12.35
C MET A 54 2.90 1.50 -11.31
N PHE A 55 3.46 2.43 -10.53
CA PHE A 55 4.42 2.10 -9.47
C PHE A 55 3.80 1.21 -8.39
N TRP A 56 2.56 1.48 -7.99
CA TRP A 56 1.83 0.65 -7.05
C TRP A 56 1.60 -0.77 -7.58
N GLY A 57 1.20 -0.90 -8.85
CA GLY A 57 1.02 -2.19 -9.52
C GLY A 57 2.33 -3.00 -9.60
N MET A 58 3.44 -2.36 -9.97
CA MET A 58 4.76 -2.99 -9.99
C MET A 58 5.18 -3.48 -8.60
N GLY A 59 4.95 -2.68 -7.56
CA GLY A 59 5.22 -3.07 -6.18
C GLY A 59 4.43 -4.29 -5.72
N ASN A 60 3.12 -4.33 -6.02
CA ASN A 60 2.27 -5.47 -5.70
C ASN A 60 2.69 -6.74 -6.45
N PHE A 61 3.02 -6.63 -7.74
CA PHE A 61 3.50 -7.77 -8.51
C PHE A 61 4.80 -8.34 -7.93
N ASN A 62 5.76 -7.48 -7.56
CA ASN A 62 7.00 -7.92 -6.91
C ASN A 62 6.73 -8.54 -5.53
N ALA A 63 5.79 -8.00 -4.76
CA ALA A 63 5.41 -8.55 -3.46
C ALA A 63 4.78 -9.95 -3.59
N MET A 64 3.90 -10.15 -4.58
CA MET A 64 3.32 -11.45 -4.88
C MET A 64 4.40 -12.44 -5.35
N PHE A 65 5.32 -11.99 -6.20
CA PHE A 65 6.42 -12.81 -6.68
C PHE A 65 7.35 -13.26 -5.53
N ALA A 66 7.73 -12.33 -4.64
CA ALA A 66 8.53 -12.65 -3.45
C ALA A 66 7.81 -13.65 -2.53
N THR A 67 6.51 -13.46 -2.33
CA THR A 67 5.69 -14.35 -1.50
C THR A 67 5.56 -15.77 -2.07
N VAL A 68 5.41 -15.89 -3.39
CA VAL A 68 5.34 -17.21 -4.04
C VAL A 68 6.68 -17.93 -4.08
N TYR A 69 7.79 -17.19 -4.26
CA TYR A 69 9.12 -17.78 -4.39
C TYR A 69 9.76 -18.14 -3.04
N LEU A 70 9.65 -17.26 -2.04
CA LEU A 70 10.20 -17.48 -0.70
C LEU A 70 9.22 -18.21 0.23
N GLY A 71 8.01 -18.49 -0.22
CA GLY A 71 6.94 -19.05 0.61
C GLY A 71 6.25 -18.00 1.48
N GLN A 72 5.09 -18.36 2.03
CA GLN A 72 4.28 -17.41 2.80
C GLN A 72 4.98 -16.98 4.09
N THR A 73 5.74 -17.88 4.72
CA THR A 73 6.40 -17.64 6.00
C THR A 73 7.57 -16.65 5.95
N ILE A 74 8.21 -16.49 4.79
CA ILE A 74 9.37 -15.58 4.65
C ILE A 74 9.04 -14.45 3.69
N GLY A 75 8.37 -14.75 2.59
CA GLY A 75 8.05 -13.76 1.58
C GLY A 75 7.00 -12.74 2.05
N TYR A 76 5.96 -13.17 2.78
CA TYR A 76 4.95 -12.25 3.30
C TYR A 76 5.51 -11.22 4.28
N PRO A 77 6.21 -11.58 5.38
CA PRO A 77 6.77 -10.60 6.30
C PRO A 77 7.81 -9.70 5.64
N LEU A 78 8.60 -10.23 4.70
CA LEU A 78 9.58 -9.43 3.94
C LEU A 78 8.88 -8.29 3.16
N THR A 79 7.70 -8.54 2.59
CA THR A 79 6.93 -7.48 1.92
C THR A 79 6.41 -6.43 2.89
N GLN A 80 6.11 -6.79 4.14
CA GLN A 80 5.62 -5.84 5.15
C GLN A 80 6.72 -4.87 5.64
N CYS A 81 8.00 -5.24 5.51
CA CYS A 81 9.11 -4.34 5.80
C CYS A 81 9.09 -3.05 4.95
N CYS A 82 8.37 -3.02 3.82
CA CYS A 82 8.20 -1.79 3.03
C CYS A 82 7.53 -0.66 3.84
N LEU A 83 6.76 -0.98 4.89
CA LEU A 83 6.14 0.00 5.79
C LEU A 83 7.19 0.86 6.51
N ILE A 84 8.37 0.29 6.81
CA ILE A 84 9.48 1.02 7.43
C ILE A 84 10.01 2.07 6.44
N LEU A 85 10.20 1.70 5.17
CA LEU A 85 10.63 2.64 4.13
C LEU A 85 9.60 3.75 3.90
N ASN A 86 8.31 3.41 3.88
CA ASN A 86 7.22 4.39 3.75
C ASN A 86 7.21 5.38 4.92
N GLY A 87 7.37 4.90 6.15
CA GLY A 87 7.44 5.77 7.32
C GLY A 87 8.70 6.64 7.36
N LEU A 88 9.85 6.11 6.94
CA LEU A 88 11.09 6.88 6.77
C LEU A 88 10.89 8.02 5.76
N TRP A 89 10.21 7.75 4.65
CA TRP A 89 9.89 8.79 3.67
C TRP A 89 8.95 9.87 4.26
N GLY A 90 7.97 9.47 5.07
CA GLY A 90 7.10 10.38 5.82
C GLY A 90 7.86 11.30 6.81
N ILE A 91 8.88 10.76 7.48
CA ILE A 91 9.71 11.50 8.44
C ILE A 91 10.73 12.41 7.73
N LEU A 92 11.45 11.90 6.73
CA LEU A 92 12.59 12.59 6.12
C LEU A 92 12.17 13.57 5.01
N TYR A 93 11.29 13.12 4.11
CA TYR A 93 10.90 13.90 2.92
C TYR A 93 9.72 14.82 3.22
N TYR A 94 8.59 14.24 3.66
CA TYR A 94 7.38 15.02 3.94
C TYR A 94 7.47 15.78 5.27
N LYS A 95 8.34 15.33 6.19
CA LYS A 95 8.50 15.90 7.53
C LYS A 95 7.16 16.03 8.25
N GLU A 96 6.22 15.11 8.01
CA GLU A 96 4.88 15.13 8.59
C GLU A 96 4.91 14.75 10.08
N ILE A 97 5.85 13.88 10.43
CA ILE A 97 6.03 13.40 11.80
C ILE A 97 7.21 14.15 12.42
N LYS A 98 6.90 15.21 13.17
CA LYS A 98 7.89 16.01 13.91
C LYS A 98 7.71 15.79 15.41
N GLY A 99 8.80 15.45 16.11
CA GLY A 99 8.84 15.29 17.55
C GLY A 99 9.41 13.95 18.00
N ALA A 100 10.11 13.94 19.14
CA ALA A 100 10.78 12.75 19.66
C ALA A 100 9.81 11.62 20.03
N GLN A 101 8.61 11.95 20.52
CA GLN A 101 7.60 10.95 20.89
C GLN A 101 7.05 10.15 19.70
N PRO A 102 6.51 10.77 18.63
CA PRO A 102 5.98 10.01 17.50
C PRO A 102 7.08 9.33 16.68
N ILE A 103 8.29 9.91 16.60
CA ILE A 103 9.45 9.23 16.00
C ILE A 103 9.84 8.01 16.84
N GLY A 104 9.84 8.12 18.17
CA GLY A 104 10.08 6.98 19.08
C GLY A 104 9.05 5.86 18.89
N LEU A 105 7.77 6.20 18.73
CA LEU A 105 6.72 5.23 18.44
C LEU A 105 6.93 4.56 17.06
N PHE A 106 7.35 5.31 16.04
CA PHE A 106 7.69 4.75 14.74
C PHE A 106 8.86 3.76 14.81
N VAL A 107 9.90 4.08 15.59
CA VAL A 107 11.04 3.18 15.80
C VAL A 107 10.58 1.91 16.53
N LEU A 108 9.76 2.03 17.57
CA LEU A 108 9.19 0.87 18.27
C LEU A 108 8.35 0.00 17.32
N ALA A 109 7.47 0.60 16.52
CA ALA A 109 6.67 -0.12 15.53
C ALA A 109 7.56 -0.82 14.48
N SER A 110 8.63 -0.15 14.02
CA SER A 110 9.59 -0.73 13.08
C SER A 110 10.33 -1.93 13.68
N LEU A 111 10.72 -1.86 14.97
CA LEU A 111 11.32 -2.99 15.68
C LEU A 111 10.36 -4.17 15.80
N VAL A 112 9.06 -3.91 16.06
CA VAL A 112 8.04 -4.97 16.11
C VAL A 112 7.87 -5.64 14.75
N ILE A 113 7.87 -4.88 13.65
CA ILE A 113 7.80 -5.43 12.29
C ILE A 113 9.01 -6.33 12.00
N ILE A 114 10.23 -5.86 12.32
CA ILE A 114 11.46 -6.64 12.14
C ILE A 114 11.46 -7.89 13.00
N ALA A 115 11.04 -7.78 14.27
CA ALA A 115 10.93 -8.92 15.17
C ALA A 115 9.91 -9.95 14.68
N GLY A 116 8.74 -9.50 14.22
CA GLY A 116 7.73 -10.37 13.61
C GLY A 116 8.26 -11.07 12.36
N ALA A 117 8.94 -10.35 11.48
CA ALA A 117 9.55 -10.93 10.28
C ALA A 117 10.65 -11.94 10.60
N ALA A 118 11.48 -11.67 11.61
CA ALA A 118 12.52 -12.58 12.06
C ALA A 118 11.94 -13.83 12.72
N LEU A 119 10.88 -13.70 13.52
CA LEU A 119 10.19 -14.82 14.13
C LEU A 119 9.55 -15.73 13.09
N ASP A 120 8.85 -15.16 12.11
CA ASP A 120 8.22 -15.92 11.02
C ASP A 120 9.31 -16.69 10.23
N GLY A 121 10.41 -16.02 9.86
CA GLY A 121 11.53 -16.67 9.16
C GLY A 121 12.35 -17.68 9.97
N LEU A 122 12.24 -17.70 11.29
CA LEU A 122 12.91 -18.70 12.15
C LEU A 122 12.04 -19.94 12.41
N TYR A 123 10.71 -19.81 12.33
CA TYR A 123 9.77 -20.83 12.80
C TYR A 123 8.83 -21.41 11.75
N GLY A 124 8.87 -20.97 10.48
CA GLY A 124 8.11 -21.65 9.42
C GLY A 124 8.76 -21.64 8.05
#